data_AF-A0A8B8B0V6-F1
#
_entry.id   AF-A0A8B8B0V6-F1
#
_cell.length_a   1.000
_cell.length_b   1.000
_cell.length_c   1.000
_cell.angle_alpha   90.00
_cell.angle_beta   90.00
_cell.angle_gamma   90.00
#
_symmetry.space_group_name_H-M   'P 1'
#
loop_
_entity.id
_entity.type
_entity.pdbx_description
1 polymer ?
#
loop_
_entity_poly.entity_id
_entity_poly.type
_entity_poly.pdbx_seq_one_letter_code
_entity_poly.pdbx_strand_id
1 'polypeptide(L)'
;MTEPGGRRVAIGIDESDFAEQAFDFYANNMRKEDDYVILIHTPERYNVMDANLGTPVKRATVLREILEEVRKKVKALEEKYKKKMEEKGIVSGKFITRRGDPGEAIVHVAEREQCDLIITGSRGMGMLRRTILGSVSDYVLHHSPCPVLICKPEVHKK
;
A
#
# COMPACT_ATOMS: atom_id res chain seq x y z
N MET A 1 -19.07 -15.49 -13.39
CA MET A 1 -18.75 -14.10 -12.98
C MET A 1 -17.80 -13.57 -14.03
N THR A 2 -18.28 -12.68 -14.89
CA THR A 2 -17.47 -12.10 -15.97
C THR A 2 -16.31 -11.32 -15.36
N GLU A 3 -15.10 -11.55 -15.84
CA GLU A 3 -13.95 -10.75 -15.45
C GLU A 3 -14.24 -9.28 -15.74
N PRO A 4 -13.86 -8.33 -14.86
CA PRO A 4 -14.06 -6.92 -15.14
C PRO A 4 -13.37 -6.60 -16.47
N GLY A 5 -14.11 -6.10 -17.46
CA GLY A 5 -13.59 -5.86 -18.81
C GLY A 5 -12.56 -4.73 -18.91
N GLY A 6 -12.38 -3.95 -17.83
CA GLY A 6 -11.39 -2.90 -17.72
C GLY A 6 -10.10 -3.35 -17.04
N ARG A 7 -9.06 -2.50 -17.12
CA ARG A 7 -7.74 -2.82 -16.59
C ARG A 7 -7.73 -2.92 -15.06
N ARG A 8 -6.85 -3.76 -14.52
CA ARG A 8 -6.62 -3.94 -13.09
C ARG A 8 -5.43 -3.09 -12.63
N VAL A 9 -5.68 -2.18 -11.68
CA VAL A 9 -4.67 -1.22 -11.21
C VAL A 9 -4.31 -1.54 -9.76
N ALA A 10 -3.10 -2.02 -9.53
CA ALA A 10 -2.54 -2.20 -8.20
C ALA A 10 -1.96 -0.89 -7.68
N ILE A 11 -2.32 -0.48 -6.47
CA ILE A 11 -1.77 0.70 -5.81
C ILE A 11 -1.20 0.31 -4.45
N GLY A 12 0.11 0.47 -4.29
CA GLY A 12 0.79 0.28 -3.01
C GLY A 12 0.49 1.45 -2.08
N ILE A 13 -0.07 1.16 -0.91
CA ILE A 13 -0.48 2.18 0.07
C ILE A 13 0.09 1.92 1.47
N ASP A 14 0.43 3.00 2.14
CA ASP A 14 0.82 3.06 3.55
C ASP A 14 0.24 4.33 4.18
N GLU A 15 0.63 4.62 5.42
CA GLU A 15 0.21 5.81 6.17
C GLU A 15 0.89 7.11 5.68
N SER A 16 1.69 7.09 4.62
CA SER A 16 2.42 8.26 4.15
C SER A 16 1.63 9.14 3.18
N ASP A 17 1.95 10.44 3.19
CA ASP A 17 1.42 11.40 2.21
C ASP A 17 1.82 11.05 0.77
N PHE A 18 2.95 10.34 0.57
CA PHE A 18 3.43 9.95 -0.75
C PHE A 18 2.52 8.89 -1.40
N ALA A 19 2.06 7.91 -0.63
CA ALA A 19 1.08 6.93 -1.09
C ALA A 19 -0.26 7.60 -1.40
N GLU A 20 -0.68 8.54 -0.54
CA GLU A 20 -1.92 9.29 -0.75
C GLU A 20 -1.87 10.15 -2.02
N GLN A 21 -0.77 10.87 -2.25
CA GLN A 21 -0.54 11.62 -3.48
C GLN A 21 -0.52 10.72 -4.71
N ALA A 22 0.02 9.50 -4.61
CA ALA A 22 0.01 8.54 -5.71
C ALA A 22 -1.41 8.10 -6.09
N PHE A 23 -2.22 7.78 -5.09
CA PHE A 23 -3.64 7.47 -5.28
C PHE A 23 -4.40 8.64 -5.89
N ASP A 24 -4.22 9.85 -5.35
CA ASP A 24 -4.93 11.04 -5.83
C ASP A 24 -4.51 11.42 -7.25
N PHE A 25 -3.23 11.28 -7.60
CA PHE A 25 -2.74 11.48 -8.95
C PHE A 25 -3.42 10.53 -9.94
N TYR A 26 -3.48 9.24 -9.61
CA TYR A 26 -4.20 8.24 -10.41
C TYR A 26 -5.67 8.62 -10.57
N ALA A 27 -6.36 8.89 -9.45
CA ALA A 27 -7.79 9.14 -9.44
C ALA A 27 -8.17 10.40 -10.25
N ASN A 28 -7.34 11.44 -10.22
CA ASN A 28 -7.63 12.72 -10.86
C ASN A 28 -7.16 12.80 -12.32
N ASN A 29 -6.13 12.06 -12.72
CA ASN A 29 -5.45 12.28 -14.00
C ASN A 29 -5.43 11.07 -14.93
N MET A 30 -5.60 9.86 -14.41
CA MET A 30 -5.34 8.63 -15.18
C MET A 30 -6.48 7.63 -15.17
N ARG A 31 -7.37 7.70 -14.20
CA ARG A 31 -8.46 6.73 -14.00
C ARG A 31 -9.33 6.61 -15.25
N LYS A 32 -9.69 5.39 -15.61
CA LYS A 32 -10.79 5.06 -16.52
C LYS A 32 -12.00 4.58 -15.73
N GLU A 33 -13.20 4.76 -16.27
CA GLU A 33 -14.45 4.40 -15.58
C GLU A 33 -14.55 2.90 -15.26
N ASP A 34 -13.93 2.06 -16.07
CA ASP A 34 -13.93 0.60 -15.98
C ASP A 34 -12.74 0.02 -15.20
N ASP A 35 -11.86 0.86 -14.64
CA ASP A 35 -10.71 0.40 -13.86
C ASP A 35 -11.16 -0.39 -12.60
N TYR A 36 -10.51 -1.54 -12.36
CA TYR A 36 -10.65 -2.29 -11.11
C TYR A 36 -9.46 -2.00 -10.20
N VAL A 37 -9.68 -1.28 -9.10
CA VAL A 37 -8.59 -0.80 -8.22
C VAL A 37 -8.28 -1.80 -7.11
N ILE A 38 -7.02 -2.20 -6.99
CA ILE A 38 -6.53 -3.11 -5.96
C ILE A 38 -5.57 -2.34 -5.06
N LEU A 39 -6.03 -1.97 -3.88
CA LEU A 39 -5.22 -1.31 -2.87
C LEU A 39 -4.44 -2.36 -2.07
N ILE A 40 -3.13 -2.20 -1.98
CA ILE A 40 -2.24 -3.19 -1.36
C ILE A 40 -1.52 -2.53 -0.19
N HIS A 41 -1.72 -3.08 1.01
CA HIS A 41 -1.05 -2.63 2.21
C HIS A 41 -0.29 -3.77 2.89
N THR A 42 0.91 -3.47 3.36
CA THR A 42 1.72 -4.38 4.18
C THR A 42 1.97 -3.77 5.56
N PRO A 43 1.29 -4.26 6.61
CA PRO A 43 1.47 -3.73 7.95
C PRO A 43 2.90 -3.96 8.44
N GLU A 44 3.44 -2.99 9.18
CA GLU A 44 4.78 -3.10 9.75
C GLU A 44 4.95 -4.36 10.60
N ARG A 45 6.14 -4.98 10.48
CA ARG A 45 6.54 -6.08 11.34
C ARG A 45 6.98 -5.54 12.68
N TYR A 46 6.19 -5.81 13.72
CA TYR A 46 6.64 -5.63 15.09
C TYR A 46 7.53 -6.80 15.49
N ASN A 47 8.83 -6.54 15.68
CA ASN A 47 9.73 -7.52 16.27
C ASN A 47 9.45 -7.63 17.78
N VAL A 48 8.60 -8.58 18.15
CA VAL A 48 8.37 -8.96 19.56
C VAL A 48 9.63 -9.50 20.26
N MET A 49 10.68 -9.81 19.49
CA MET A 49 12.01 -10.21 20.00
C MET A 49 12.80 -9.02 20.57
N ASP A 50 12.56 -7.79 20.10
CA ASP A 50 13.27 -6.59 20.58
C ASP A 50 12.76 -6.11 21.94
N ALA A 51 11.58 -6.59 22.34
CA ALA A 51 11.04 -6.33 23.66
C ALA A 51 11.59 -7.40 24.62
N ASN A 52 12.46 -7.00 25.56
CA ASN A 52 12.97 -7.81 26.68
C ASN A 52 11.83 -8.24 27.65
N LEU A 53 10.87 -8.97 27.13
CA LEU A 53 9.63 -9.38 27.80
C LEU A 53 9.92 -10.69 28.51
N GLY A 54 10.35 -10.63 29.76
CA GLY A 54 10.79 -11.79 30.54
C GLY A 54 9.88 -13.02 30.45
N THR A 55 8.69 -12.99 31.06
CA THR A 55 7.84 -14.19 31.21
C THR A 55 6.94 -14.46 29.99
N PRO A 56 6.56 -15.73 29.72
CA PRO A 56 5.66 -16.09 28.62
C PRO A 56 4.31 -15.37 28.65
N VAL A 57 3.75 -15.15 29.85
CA VAL A 57 2.47 -14.44 30.03
C VAL A 57 2.60 -12.97 29.61
N LYS A 58 3.67 -12.27 30.03
CA LYS A 58 3.90 -10.88 29.62
C LYS A 58 4.11 -10.76 28.11
N ARG A 59 4.80 -11.73 27.48
CA ARG A 59 4.94 -11.81 26.02
C ARG A 59 3.59 -11.92 25.32
N ALA A 60 2.71 -12.79 25.81
CA ALA A 60 1.39 -13.01 25.23
C ALA A 60 0.50 -11.75 25.31
N THR A 61 0.51 -11.05 26.45
CA THR A 61 -0.25 -9.80 26.62
C THR A 61 0.24 -8.70 25.68
N VAL A 62 1.56 -8.46 25.64
CA VAL A 62 2.12 -7.42 24.76
C VAL A 62 1.91 -7.75 23.28
N LEU A 63 2.06 -9.03 22.89
CA LEU A 63 1.75 -9.46 21.52
C LEU A 63 0.29 -9.18 21.18
N ARG A 64 -0.64 -9.44 22.11
CA ARG A 64 -2.07 -9.17 21.89
C ARG A 64 -2.33 -7.67 21.70
N GLU A 65 -1.75 -6.82 22.54
CA GLU A 65 -1.91 -5.36 22.45
C GLU A 65 -1.36 -4.83 21.11
N ILE A 66 -0.16 -5.27 20.71
CA ILE A 66 0.44 -4.92 19.41
C ILE A 66 -0.47 -5.36 18.26
N LEU A 67 -0.97 -6.59 18.29
CA LEU A 67 -1.86 -7.11 17.24
C LEU A 67 -3.19 -6.35 17.17
N GLU A 68 -3.74 -5.94 18.31
CA GLU A 68 -4.93 -5.09 18.37
C GLU A 68 -4.66 -3.70 17.80
N GLU A 69 -3.51 -3.09 18.10
CA GLU A 69 -3.10 -1.80 17.52
C GLU A 69 -2.91 -1.89 16.00
N VAL A 70 -2.20 -2.91 15.51
CA VAL A 70 -2.03 -3.18 14.07
C VAL A 70 -3.38 -3.30 13.38
N ARG A 71 -4.31 -4.09 13.95
CA ARG A 71 -5.65 -4.25 13.38
C ARG A 71 -6.41 -2.92 13.31
N LYS A 72 -6.29 -2.08 14.34
CA LYS A 72 -6.92 -0.74 14.35
C LYS A 72 -6.34 0.15 13.25
N LYS A 73 -5.01 0.18 13.09
CA LYS A 73 -4.34 0.98 12.04
C LYS A 73 -4.72 0.52 10.64
N VAL A 74 -4.67 -0.78 10.37
CA VAL A 74 -5.08 -1.35 9.07
C VAL A 74 -6.54 -1.01 8.76
N LYS A 75 -7.45 -1.16 9.73
CA LYS A 75 -8.86 -0.81 9.55
C LYS A 75 -9.02 0.69 9.26
N ALA A 76 -8.33 1.56 9.99
CA ALA A 76 -8.40 2.99 9.76
C ALA A 76 -7.89 3.37 8.36
N LEU A 77 -6.81 2.74 7.89
CA LEU A 77 -6.26 2.95 6.56
C LEU A 77 -7.24 2.47 5.46
N GLU A 78 -7.82 1.28 5.64
CA GLU A 78 -8.83 0.73 4.74
C GLU A 78 -10.04 1.67 4.62
N GLU A 79 -10.60 2.13 5.74
CA GLU A 79 -11.74 3.05 5.74
C GLU A 79 -11.39 4.42 5.12
N LYS A 80 -10.17 4.94 5.37
CA LYS A 80 -9.67 6.16 4.71
C LYS A 80 -9.71 6.03 3.19
N TYR A 81 -9.17 4.95 2.63
CA TYR A 81 -9.11 4.79 1.18
C TYR A 81 -10.44 4.37 0.56
N LYS A 82 -11.30 3.63 1.26
CA LYS A 82 -12.69 3.40 0.82
C LYS A 82 -13.42 4.72 0.63
N LYS A 83 -13.36 5.60 1.63
CA LYS A 83 -13.97 6.93 1.55
C LYS A 83 -13.40 7.74 0.38
N LYS A 84 -12.08 7.72 0.17
CA LYS A 84 -11.48 8.38 -1.00
C LYS A 84 -11.96 7.79 -2.33
N MET A 85 -12.09 6.47 -2.43
CA MET A 85 -12.63 5.81 -3.62
C MET A 85 -14.07 6.30 -3.89
N GLU A 86 -14.91 6.35 -2.86
CA GLU A 86 -16.28 6.89 -2.95
C GLU A 86 -16.30 8.36 -3.39
N GLU A 87 -15.51 9.22 -2.75
CA GLU A 87 -15.41 10.66 -3.08
C GLU A 87 -14.94 10.90 -4.52
N LYS A 88 -14.11 10.00 -5.05
CA LYS A 88 -13.64 10.05 -6.44
C LYS A 88 -14.60 9.37 -7.41
N GLY A 89 -15.63 8.65 -6.95
CA GLY A 89 -16.54 7.87 -7.79
C GLY A 89 -15.90 6.59 -8.35
N ILE A 90 -14.92 6.00 -7.64
CA ILE A 90 -14.34 4.70 -7.93
C ILE A 90 -15.21 3.63 -7.27
N VAL A 91 -16.02 2.94 -8.08
CA VAL A 91 -17.02 1.98 -7.58
C VAL A 91 -16.56 0.52 -7.62
N SER A 92 -15.38 0.25 -8.17
CA SER A 92 -14.87 -1.10 -8.40
C SER A 92 -13.46 -1.27 -7.84
N GLY A 93 -13.31 -2.18 -6.87
CA GLY A 93 -12.01 -2.46 -6.29
C GLY A 93 -12.06 -3.26 -4.99
N LYS A 94 -10.88 -3.50 -4.42
CA LYS A 94 -10.70 -4.18 -3.14
C LYS A 94 -9.46 -3.71 -2.40
N PHE A 95 -9.45 -3.96 -1.09
CA PHE A 95 -8.30 -3.74 -0.22
C PHE A 95 -7.68 -5.09 0.16
N ILE A 96 -6.37 -5.24 -0.08
CA ILE A 96 -5.61 -6.44 0.24
C ILE A 96 -4.55 -6.09 1.28
N THR A 97 -4.57 -6.81 2.40
CA THR A 97 -3.48 -6.81 3.36
C THR A 97 -2.57 -8.01 3.14
N ARG A 98 -1.26 -7.79 3.02
CA ARG A 98 -0.24 -8.86 2.95
C ARG A 98 0.78 -8.69 4.06
N ARG A 99 1.27 -9.80 4.59
CA ARG A 99 2.43 -9.82 5.49
C ARG A 99 3.67 -10.09 4.64
N GLY A 100 4.79 -9.46 4.98
CA GLY A 100 6.03 -9.66 4.22
C GLY A 100 6.81 -8.38 4.05
N ASP A 101 7.80 -8.43 3.17
CA ASP A 101 8.39 -7.23 2.59
C ASP A 101 7.35 -6.52 1.70
N PRO A 102 7.20 -5.18 1.79
CA PRO A 102 6.21 -4.44 1.01
C PRO A 102 6.40 -4.56 -0.50
N GLY A 103 7.64 -4.52 -1.00
CA GLY A 103 7.93 -4.57 -2.44
C GLY A 103 7.57 -5.91 -3.02
N GLU A 104 8.00 -6.99 -2.36
CA GLU A 104 7.63 -8.37 -2.73
C GLU A 104 6.11 -8.58 -2.70
N ALA A 105 5.44 -8.09 -1.67
CA ALA A 105 4.00 -8.26 -1.53
C ALA A 105 3.22 -7.57 -2.66
N ILE A 106 3.62 -6.36 -3.05
CA ILE A 106 3.00 -5.61 -4.15
C ILE A 106 3.17 -6.38 -5.46
N VAL A 107 4.38 -6.81 -5.78
CA VAL A 107 4.70 -7.58 -7.00
C VAL A 107 3.91 -8.89 -7.04
N HIS A 108 3.89 -9.64 -5.94
CA HIS A 108 3.17 -10.91 -5.86
C HIS A 108 1.66 -10.74 -6.02
N VAL A 109 1.07 -9.73 -5.40
CA VAL A 109 -0.37 -9.45 -5.57
C VAL A 109 -0.65 -9.02 -7.01
N ALA A 110 0.19 -8.16 -7.60
CA ALA A 110 0.02 -7.74 -8.98
C ALA A 110 0.08 -8.91 -9.97
N GLU A 111 0.98 -9.87 -9.76
CA GLU A 111 1.06 -11.09 -10.56
C GLU A 111 -0.18 -11.97 -10.39
N ARG A 112 -0.57 -12.24 -9.14
CA ARG A 112 -1.72 -13.12 -8.80
C ARG A 112 -3.05 -12.56 -9.27
N GLU A 113 -3.19 -11.24 -9.23
CA GLU A 113 -4.38 -10.53 -9.67
C GLU A 113 -4.27 -10.10 -11.13
N GLN A 114 -3.19 -10.46 -11.86
CA GLN A 114 -3.02 -10.12 -13.27
C GLN A 114 -3.23 -8.63 -13.53
N CYS A 115 -2.58 -7.79 -12.71
CA CYS A 115 -2.68 -6.34 -12.83
C CYS A 115 -2.00 -5.84 -14.10
N ASP A 116 -2.59 -4.83 -14.73
CA ASP A 116 -2.06 -4.18 -15.93
C ASP A 116 -1.17 -2.98 -15.60
N LEU A 117 -1.25 -2.48 -14.37
CA LEU A 117 -0.49 -1.32 -13.90
C LEU A 117 -0.24 -1.43 -12.39
N ILE A 118 0.99 -1.18 -11.95
CA ILE A 118 1.32 -0.93 -10.55
C ILE A 118 1.60 0.55 -10.34
N ILE A 119 1.05 1.11 -9.27
CA ILE A 119 1.26 2.50 -8.85
C ILE A 119 1.82 2.51 -7.43
N THR A 120 2.89 3.27 -7.22
CA THR A 120 3.44 3.54 -5.88
C THR A 120 3.77 5.02 -5.73
N GLY A 121 3.88 5.48 -4.48
CA GLY A 121 4.69 6.66 -4.19
C GLY A 121 6.16 6.39 -4.52
N SER A 122 6.93 7.44 -4.83
CA SER A 122 8.41 7.38 -4.92
C SER A 122 9.08 7.24 -3.55
N ARG A 123 8.32 7.46 -2.48
CA ARG A 123 8.70 7.27 -1.09
C ARG A 123 7.51 6.70 -0.32
N GLY A 124 7.79 6.22 0.88
CA GLY A 124 6.78 5.81 1.86
C GLY A 124 7.15 6.38 3.23
N MET A 125 6.93 5.60 4.28
CA MET A 125 7.23 5.96 5.68
C MET A 125 8.73 6.10 6.04
N GLY A 126 9.66 5.77 5.14
CA GLY A 126 11.10 5.80 5.39
C GLY A 126 11.74 7.19 5.50
N MET A 127 12.82 7.32 6.28
CA MET A 127 13.44 8.60 6.66
C MET A 127 14.48 9.16 5.67
N LEU A 128 14.85 8.41 4.62
CA LEU A 128 15.95 8.81 3.72
C LEU A 128 15.51 9.93 2.77
N ARG A 129 16.01 11.16 3.03
CA ARG A 129 15.74 12.36 2.21
C ARG A 129 16.62 12.51 0.96
N ARG A 130 17.70 11.73 0.82
CA ARG A 130 18.71 11.93 -0.24
C ARG A 130 18.55 11.03 -1.48
N THR A 131 17.67 10.03 -1.45
CA THR A 131 17.44 9.13 -2.60
C THR A 131 16.35 9.67 -3.54
N ILE A 132 16.35 9.26 -4.80
CA ILE A 132 15.27 9.61 -5.74
C ILE A 132 14.07 8.68 -5.51
N LEU A 133 14.32 7.40 -5.22
CA LEU A 133 13.35 6.36 -4.92
C LEU A 133 13.53 5.80 -3.50
N GLY A 134 12.44 5.35 -2.88
CA GLY A 134 12.45 4.52 -1.68
C GLY A 134 12.65 3.05 -2.03
N SER A 135 13.00 2.23 -1.02
CA SER A 135 13.28 0.79 -1.20
C SER A 135 12.13 0.03 -1.85
N VAL A 136 10.88 0.34 -1.46
CA VAL A 136 9.68 -0.33 -2.00
C VAL A 136 9.48 0.01 -3.48
N SER A 137 9.49 1.30 -3.82
CA SER A 137 9.33 1.74 -5.22
C SER A 137 10.47 1.25 -6.11
N ASP A 138 11.69 1.22 -5.60
CA ASP A 138 12.86 0.69 -6.30
C ASP A 138 12.73 -0.81 -6.54
N TYR A 139 12.30 -1.58 -5.54
CA TYR A 139 12.05 -3.00 -5.68
C TYR A 139 10.96 -3.29 -6.72
N VAL A 140 9.81 -2.60 -6.62
CA VAL A 140 8.69 -2.77 -7.55
C VAL A 140 9.10 -2.45 -8.98
N LEU A 141 9.86 -1.36 -9.19
CA LEU A 141 10.35 -0.97 -10.51
C LEU A 141 11.12 -2.10 -11.23
N HIS A 142 11.96 -2.83 -10.49
CA HIS A 142 12.82 -3.86 -11.05
C HIS A 142 12.15 -5.24 -11.21
N HIS A 143 11.07 -5.51 -10.46
CA HIS A 143 10.49 -6.86 -10.37
C HIS A 143 9.02 -6.94 -10.83
N SER A 144 8.41 -5.80 -11.21
CA SER A 144 7.00 -5.77 -11.59
C SER A 144 6.70 -6.64 -12.82
N PRO A 145 5.58 -7.40 -12.82
CA PRO A 145 5.12 -8.15 -13.99
C PRO A 145 4.48 -7.27 -15.07
N CYS A 146 4.23 -5.99 -14.78
CA CYS A 146 3.54 -5.06 -15.66
C CYS A 146 4.11 -3.63 -15.53
N PRO A 147 3.68 -2.67 -16.36
CA PRO A 147 4.10 -1.27 -16.24
C PRO A 147 3.98 -0.72 -14.82
N VAL A 148 4.95 0.11 -14.43
CA VAL A 148 5.00 0.75 -13.11
C VAL A 148 4.92 2.26 -13.28
N LEU A 149 4.06 2.90 -12.48
CA LEU A 149 4.02 4.33 -12.31
C LEU A 149 4.45 4.70 -10.91
N ILE A 150 5.47 5.56 -10.82
CA ILE A 150 6.00 6.04 -9.55
C ILE A 150 5.70 7.53 -9.42
N CYS A 151 4.85 7.88 -8.45
CA CYS A 151 4.50 9.27 -8.18
C CYS A 151 5.58 9.97 -7.36
N LYS A 152 6.18 11.01 -7.93
CA LYS A 152 7.07 11.91 -7.19
C LYS A 152 6.24 12.78 -6.24
N PRO A 153 6.71 13.06 -5.01
CA PRO A 153 6.03 14.02 -4.16
C PRO A 153 5.93 15.39 -4.80
N GLU A 154 4.78 16.03 -4.58
CA GLU A 154 4.72 17.47 -4.62
C GLU A 154 5.46 18.02 -3.41
N VAL A 155 6.69 18.47 -3.63
CA VAL A 155 7.38 19.30 -2.64
C VAL A 155 6.69 20.65 -2.69
N HIS A 156 5.81 20.93 -1.72
CA HIS A 156 5.38 22.30 -1.47
C HIS A 156 6.64 23.13 -1.26
N LYS A 157 7.03 23.92 -2.26
CA LYS A 157 8.04 24.95 -2.09
C LYS A 157 7.46 25.93 -1.09
N LYS A 158 7.99 25.92 0.14
CA LYS A 158 7.82 27.05 1.05
C LYS A 158 8.46 28.29 0.45
#